data_AF-A0A133V8Y8-F1
#
_entry.id   AF-A0A133V8Y8-F1
#
_cell.length_a   1.000
_cell.length_b   1.000
_cell.length_c   1.000
_cell.angle_alpha   90.00
_cell.angle_beta   90.00
_cell.angle_gamma   90.00
#
_symmetry.space_group_name_H-M   'P 1'
#
loop_
_entity.id
_entity.type
_entity.pdbx_description
1 polymer ?
#
loop_
_entity_poly.entity_id
_entity_poly.type
_entity_poly.pdbx_seq_one_letter_code
_entity_poly.pdbx_strand_id
1 'polypeptide(L)'
;MKRFPLAIDFSGGGRETNLIDSSSSERTPSDVTGTEKVIRLPSPHEHSKKAENLLEEGMNEYKKAEEIDEEFEVRKRGSIACEKVFHSLVELANAVLLRHRAKLPKTHDDRKEELHLIARGDLADLYAEAQSNLHHSGYYNQRLGDIQKMTITKVERKIKEERKIL
;
A
#
# COMPACT_ATOMS: atom_id res chain seq x y z
N MET A 1 -17.76 -1.56 -11.60
CA MET A 1 -17.72 -2.48 -10.44
C MET A 1 -17.09 -3.79 -10.87
N LYS A 2 -15.90 -4.12 -10.36
CA LYS A 2 -15.27 -5.44 -10.52
C LYS A 2 -14.96 -5.97 -9.11
N ARG A 3 -15.46 -7.17 -8.80
CA ARG A 3 -15.23 -7.89 -7.54
C ARG A 3 -13.84 -8.54 -7.57
N PHE A 4 -13.10 -8.47 -6.47
CA PHE A 4 -11.93 -9.33 -6.22
C PHE A 4 -12.29 -10.36 -5.14
N PRO A 5 -11.92 -11.65 -5.30
CA PRO A 5 -12.07 -12.64 -4.24
C PRO A 5 -10.84 -12.62 -3.32
N LEU A 6 -11.10 -12.58 -2.00
CA LEU A 6 -10.13 -12.84 -0.95
C LEU A 6 -10.00 -14.35 -0.75
N ALA A 7 -8.80 -14.88 -0.96
CA ALA A 7 -8.38 -16.16 -0.40
C ALA A 7 -6.99 -15.95 0.21
N ILE A 8 -6.88 -16.05 1.52
CA ILE A 8 -5.62 -16.06 2.26
C ILE A 8 -5.55 -17.41 2.96
N ASP A 9 -4.71 -18.30 2.44
CA ASP A 9 -4.31 -19.54 3.10
C ASP A 9 -3.15 -19.24 4.06
N PHE A 10 -3.37 -19.46 5.35
CA PHE A 10 -2.33 -19.49 6.37
C PHE A 10 -1.89 -20.94 6.57
N SER A 11 -0.72 -21.32 6.05
CA SER A 11 -0.05 -22.57 6.42
C SER A 11 1.27 -22.26 7.12
N GLY A 12 1.22 -22.29 8.44
CA GLY A 12 2.39 -22.33 9.31
C GLY A 12 2.90 -23.77 9.44
N GLY A 13 4.23 -23.92 9.41
CA GLY A 13 4.92 -25.21 9.51
C GLY A 13 5.04 -25.79 10.91
N GLY A 14 5.50 -27.04 10.98
CA GLY A 14 5.93 -27.72 12.20
C GLY A 14 6.38 -29.15 11.91
N ARG A 15 7.63 -29.47 12.24
CA ARG A 15 8.40 -30.70 11.96
C ARG A 15 8.19 -31.81 13.02
N GLU A 16 8.53 -33.04 12.59
CA GLU A 16 9.07 -34.20 13.35
C GLU A 16 8.10 -34.89 14.35
N THR A 17 8.01 -36.22 14.50
CA THR A 17 9.03 -37.28 14.59
C THR A 17 8.50 -38.69 14.20
N ASN A 18 9.35 -39.47 13.53
CA ASN A 18 9.74 -40.88 13.75
C ASN A 18 8.79 -41.98 14.32
N LEU A 19 8.82 -43.11 13.58
CA LEU A 19 9.08 -44.51 14.00
C LEU A 19 7.94 -45.45 14.48
N ILE A 20 7.96 -46.64 13.84
CA ILE A 20 7.79 -48.01 14.37
C ILE A 20 6.56 -48.82 13.91
N ASP A 21 6.90 -49.80 13.09
CA ASP A 21 6.27 -51.10 12.79
C ASP A 21 5.91 -51.90 14.05
N SER A 22 4.77 -52.60 14.07
CA SER A 22 4.65 -53.90 14.76
C SER A 22 3.33 -54.61 14.47
N SER A 23 3.50 -55.83 13.98
CA SER A 23 2.57 -56.95 13.98
C SER A 23 2.05 -57.35 15.38
N SER A 24 0.79 -57.78 15.41
CA SER A 24 0.21 -58.91 16.16
C SER A 24 0.76 -59.29 17.55
N SER A 25 -0.06 -59.17 18.61
CA SER A 25 -0.47 -60.32 19.44
C SER A 25 -1.47 -59.94 20.56
N GLU A 26 -2.43 -60.86 20.75
CA GLU A 26 -3.04 -61.32 22.01
C GLU A 26 -3.77 -60.38 22.99
N ARG A 27 -5.01 -60.79 23.30
CA ARG A 27 -5.90 -60.23 24.32
C ARG A 27 -5.43 -60.59 25.73
N THR A 28 -5.59 -59.67 26.68
CA THR A 28 -6.11 -59.98 28.02
C THR A 28 -7.07 -58.87 28.49
N PRO A 29 -8.15 -59.20 29.24
CA PRO A 29 -9.12 -58.22 29.72
C PRO A 29 -8.77 -57.80 31.15
N SER A 30 -8.52 -56.51 31.38
CA SER A 30 -8.54 -55.98 32.75
C SER A 30 -8.79 -54.47 32.75
N ASP A 31 -9.73 -54.11 33.62
CA ASP A 31 -9.97 -52.79 34.21
C ASP A 31 -10.48 -51.66 33.31
N VAL A 32 -11.81 -51.76 33.13
CA VAL A 32 -12.73 -50.63 33.05
C VAL A 32 -12.46 -49.65 34.21
N THR A 33 -11.69 -48.61 33.95
CA THR A 33 -11.94 -47.28 34.55
C THR A 33 -11.81 -46.23 33.46
N GLY A 34 -12.74 -46.31 32.50
CA GLY A 34 -13.05 -45.15 31.68
C GLY A 34 -13.62 -44.08 32.60
N THR A 35 -12.77 -43.20 33.12
CA THR A 35 -13.22 -41.87 33.53
C THR A 35 -13.80 -41.23 32.28
N GLU A 36 -15.11 -41.35 32.10
CA GLU A 36 -15.87 -40.50 31.21
C GLU A 36 -15.45 -39.07 31.56
N LYS A 37 -14.73 -38.45 30.62
CA LYS A 37 -14.40 -37.03 30.71
C LYS A 37 -15.74 -36.32 30.59
N VAL A 38 -16.39 -36.07 31.72
CA VAL A 38 -17.67 -35.36 31.78
C VAL A 38 -17.46 -34.02 31.11
N ILE A 39 -17.97 -33.88 29.88
CA ILE A 39 -17.89 -32.64 29.12
C ILE A 39 -18.85 -31.67 29.81
N ARG A 40 -18.33 -30.83 30.70
CA ARG A 40 -19.13 -29.78 31.33
C ARG A 40 -19.53 -28.78 30.26
N LEU A 41 -20.82 -28.74 29.95
CA LEU A 41 -21.39 -27.70 29.09
C LEU A 41 -21.28 -26.34 29.80
N PRO A 42 -20.92 -25.26 29.08
CA PRO A 42 -20.86 -23.95 29.67
C PRO A 42 -22.26 -23.52 30.15
N SER A 43 -22.31 -22.89 31.30
CA SER A 43 -23.51 -22.30 31.86
C SER A 43 -23.98 -21.09 31.04
N PRO A 44 -25.27 -20.71 31.13
CA PRO A 44 -25.77 -19.49 30.50
C PRO A 44 -24.98 -18.22 30.88
N HIS A 45 -24.45 -18.14 32.10
CA HIS A 45 -23.60 -17.02 32.53
C HIS A 45 -22.25 -17.00 31.81
N GLU A 46 -21.61 -18.16 31.63
CA GLU A 46 -20.36 -18.27 30.85
C GLU A 46 -20.59 -17.92 29.38
N HIS A 47 -21.74 -18.28 28.82
CA HIS A 47 -22.13 -17.85 27.48
C HIS A 47 -22.36 -16.33 27.39
N SER A 48 -23.02 -15.72 28.37
CA SER A 48 -23.23 -14.27 28.42
C SER A 48 -21.91 -13.51 28.48
N LYS A 49 -21.00 -13.91 29.39
CA LYS A 49 -19.67 -13.31 29.50
C LYS A 49 -18.85 -13.47 28.22
N LYS A 50 -18.93 -14.64 27.58
CA LYS A 50 -18.28 -14.88 26.29
C LYS A 50 -18.86 -13.98 25.20
N ALA A 51 -20.17 -13.75 25.18
CA ALA A 51 -20.82 -12.85 24.22
C ALA A 51 -20.35 -11.40 24.40
N GLU A 52 -20.22 -10.93 25.64
CA GLU A 52 -19.68 -9.60 25.95
C GLU A 52 -18.24 -9.44 25.45
N ASN A 53 -17.37 -10.41 25.76
CA ASN A 53 -15.99 -10.39 25.29
C ASN A 53 -15.90 -10.39 23.75
N LEU A 54 -16.70 -11.22 23.08
CA LEU A 54 -16.73 -11.29 21.61
C LEU A 54 -17.22 -9.97 20.98
N LEU A 55 -18.19 -9.31 21.63
CA LEU A 55 -18.66 -8.00 21.18
C LEU A 55 -17.54 -6.95 21.33
N GLU A 56 -16.86 -6.93 22.47
CA GLU A 56 -15.74 -6.00 22.71
C GLU A 56 -14.60 -6.22 21.71
N GLU A 57 -14.18 -7.47 21.50
CA GLU A 57 -13.17 -7.85 20.50
C GLU A 57 -13.61 -7.43 19.09
N GLY A 58 -14.84 -7.75 18.70
CA GLY A 58 -15.39 -7.40 17.39
C GLY A 58 -15.46 -5.89 17.15
N MET A 59 -15.87 -5.11 18.16
CA MET A 59 -15.91 -3.65 18.07
C MET A 59 -14.51 -3.04 17.93
N ASN A 60 -13.53 -3.59 18.64
CA ASN A 60 -12.13 -3.14 18.55
C ASN A 60 -11.54 -3.44 17.16
N GLU A 61 -11.76 -4.64 16.63
CA GLU A 61 -11.30 -5.00 15.27
C GLU A 61 -11.99 -4.19 14.19
N TYR A 62 -13.29 -3.91 14.33
CA TYR A 62 -14.02 -3.04 13.41
C TYR A 62 -13.43 -1.63 13.38
N LYS A 63 -13.16 -1.04 14.55
CA LYS A 63 -12.56 0.29 14.64
C LYS A 63 -11.17 0.36 13.99
N LYS A 64 -10.32 -0.66 14.20
CA LYS A 64 -9.02 -0.75 13.52
C LYS A 64 -9.17 -0.83 12.00
N ALA A 65 -10.18 -1.55 11.51
CA ALA A 65 -10.46 -1.63 10.09
C ALA A 65 -10.88 -0.25 9.51
N GLU A 66 -11.69 0.53 10.24
CA GLU A 66 -12.04 1.90 9.86
C GLU A 66 -10.81 2.81 9.79
N GLU A 67 -9.93 2.76 10.80
CA GLU A 67 -8.68 3.55 10.82
C GLU A 67 -7.75 3.20 9.63
N ILE A 68 -7.66 1.91 9.27
CA ILE A 68 -6.88 1.45 8.11
C ILE A 68 -7.51 1.95 6.79
N ASP A 69 -8.84 1.93 6.67
CA ASP A 69 -9.54 2.39 5.46
C ASP A 69 -9.36 3.90 5.26
N GLU A 70 -9.44 4.69 6.34
CA GLU A 70 -9.15 6.12 6.31
C GLU A 70 -7.71 6.39 5.87
N GLU A 71 -6.72 5.69 6.45
CA GLU A 71 -5.33 5.85 6.06
C GLU A 71 -5.09 5.46 4.59
N PHE A 72 -5.69 4.37 4.13
CA PHE A 72 -5.60 3.91 2.76
C PHE A 72 -6.15 4.95 1.78
N GLU A 73 -7.33 5.53 2.07
CA GLU A 73 -7.93 6.57 1.24
C GLU A 73 -7.08 7.86 1.22
N VAL A 74 -6.45 8.23 2.34
CA VAL A 74 -5.49 9.35 2.38
C VAL A 74 -4.31 9.09 1.45
N ARG A 75 -3.67 7.93 1.56
CA ARG A 75 -2.51 7.56 0.71
C ARG A 75 -2.87 7.55 -0.76
N LYS A 76 -4.03 6.96 -1.11
CA LYS A 76 -4.54 6.88 -2.48
C LYS A 76 -4.86 8.26 -3.07
N ARG A 77 -5.49 9.16 -2.31
CA ARG A 77 -5.77 10.52 -2.81
C ARG A 77 -4.48 11.33 -2.97
N GLY A 78 -3.56 11.22 -2.03
CA GLY A 78 -2.26 11.90 -2.11
C GLY A 78 -1.40 11.40 -3.28
N SER A 79 -1.41 10.10 -3.58
CA SER A 79 -0.67 9.54 -4.71
C SER A 79 -1.20 10.08 -6.04
N ILE A 80 -2.53 10.14 -6.22
CA ILE A 80 -3.17 10.75 -7.39
C ILE A 80 -2.83 12.24 -7.51
N ALA A 81 -2.77 12.96 -6.39
CA ALA A 81 -2.39 14.37 -6.38
C ALA A 81 -0.92 14.57 -6.84
N CYS A 82 0.01 13.73 -6.36
CA CYS A 82 1.41 13.77 -6.79
C CYS A 82 1.54 13.55 -8.29
N GLU A 83 0.81 12.57 -8.85
CA GLU A 83 0.80 12.29 -10.29
C GLU A 83 0.31 13.49 -11.11
N LYS A 84 -0.81 14.10 -10.69
CA LYS A 84 -1.36 15.27 -11.38
C LYS A 84 -0.39 16.46 -11.37
N VAL A 85 0.28 16.70 -10.24
CA VAL A 85 1.27 17.79 -10.14
C VAL A 85 2.48 17.49 -11.03
N PHE A 86 3.00 16.26 -11.03
CA PHE A 86 4.08 15.89 -11.94
C PHE A 86 3.69 16.08 -13.41
N HIS A 87 2.52 15.60 -13.83
CA HIS A 87 2.06 15.79 -15.21
C HIS A 87 1.81 17.24 -15.58
N SER A 88 1.45 18.11 -14.63
CA SER A 88 1.39 19.55 -14.92
C SER A 88 2.77 20.14 -15.28
N LEU A 89 3.85 19.62 -14.68
CA LEU A 89 5.22 20.00 -15.04
C LEU A 89 5.64 19.39 -16.39
N VAL A 90 5.16 18.19 -16.72
CA VAL A 90 5.34 17.60 -18.06
C VAL A 90 4.74 18.47 -19.14
N GLU A 91 3.51 18.94 -18.95
CA GLU A 91 2.86 19.85 -19.90
C GLU A 91 3.57 21.20 -20.01
N LEU A 92 4.05 21.76 -18.89
CA LEU A 92 4.86 22.97 -18.91
C LEU A 92 6.14 22.77 -19.73
N ALA A 93 6.87 21.69 -19.49
CA ALA A 93 8.08 21.36 -20.24
C ALA A 93 7.78 21.16 -21.73
N ASN A 94 6.68 20.49 -22.08
CA ASN A 94 6.25 20.35 -23.47
C ASN A 94 5.98 21.72 -24.12
N ALA A 95 5.27 22.62 -23.43
CA ALA A 95 4.99 23.97 -23.93
C ALA A 95 6.27 24.78 -24.18
N VAL A 96 7.22 24.74 -23.23
CA VAL A 96 8.54 25.38 -23.40
C VAL A 96 9.28 24.78 -24.59
N LEU A 97 9.32 23.46 -24.71
CA LEU A 97 10.04 22.78 -25.80
C LEU A 97 9.41 23.10 -27.16
N LEU A 98 8.08 23.13 -27.29
CA LEU A 98 7.40 23.43 -28.56
C LEU A 98 7.77 24.81 -29.15
N ARG A 99 8.21 25.76 -28.32
CA ARG A 99 8.72 27.07 -28.80
C ARG A 99 10.05 26.96 -29.55
N HIS A 100 10.81 25.90 -29.32
CA HIS A 100 12.16 25.72 -29.88
C HIS A 100 12.23 24.61 -30.95
N ARG A 101 11.21 23.74 -31.04
CA ARG A 101 11.27 22.50 -31.83
C ARG A 101 9.87 22.02 -32.22
N ALA A 102 9.77 21.39 -33.40
CA ALA A 102 8.50 20.91 -33.95
C ALA A 102 8.04 19.55 -33.38
N LYS A 103 8.93 18.78 -32.75
CA LYS A 103 8.63 17.45 -32.19
C LYS A 103 8.96 17.39 -30.71
N LEU A 104 8.05 16.79 -29.94
CA LEU A 104 8.21 16.59 -28.51
C LEU A 104 9.01 15.32 -28.18
N PRO A 105 9.81 15.34 -27.10
CA PRO A 105 10.49 14.16 -26.58
C PRO A 105 9.49 13.10 -26.10
N LYS A 106 9.82 11.82 -26.31
CA LYS A 106 8.93 10.70 -25.95
C LYS A 106 9.17 10.20 -24.53
N THR A 107 10.40 10.24 -24.06
CA THR A 107 10.75 9.77 -22.72
C THR A 107 10.95 10.93 -21.74
N HIS A 108 10.97 10.63 -20.45
CA HIS A 108 11.30 11.62 -19.42
C HIS A 108 12.77 12.03 -19.47
N ASP A 109 13.67 11.12 -19.84
CA ASP A 109 15.11 11.40 -19.93
C ASP A 109 15.41 12.29 -21.13
N ASP A 110 14.85 11.98 -22.30
CA ASP A 110 14.94 12.84 -23.48
C ASP A 110 14.45 14.26 -23.14
N ARG A 111 13.34 14.38 -22.40
CA ARG A 111 12.79 15.70 -22.04
C ARG A 111 13.73 16.52 -21.17
N LYS A 112 14.44 15.90 -20.22
CA LYS A 112 15.42 16.60 -19.37
C LYS A 112 16.63 17.06 -20.18
N GLU A 113 17.20 16.15 -20.98
CA GLU A 113 18.32 16.47 -21.87
C GLU A 113 17.97 17.63 -22.81
N GLU A 114 16.78 17.57 -23.37
CA GLU A 114 16.32 18.56 -24.33
C GLU A 114 16.01 19.92 -23.70
N LEU A 115 15.61 19.95 -22.42
CA LEU A 115 15.53 21.20 -21.65
C LEU A 115 16.93 21.80 -21.40
N HIS A 116 17.93 20.98 -21.06
CA HIS A 116 19.31 21.46 -20.91
C HIS A 116 19.85 22.05 -22.22
N LEU A 117 19.59 21.41 -23.37
CA LEU A 117 20.06 21.86 -24.68
C LEU A 117 19.52 23.24 -25.09
N ILE A 118 18.37 23.66 -24.57
CA ILE A 118 17.80 25.01 -24.79
C ILE A 118 18.08 25.98 -23.63
N ALA A 119 19.11 25.71 -22.83
CA ALA A 119 19.50 26.50 -21.64
C ALA A 119 18.40 26.62 -20.56
N ARG A 120 17.48 25.65 -20.50
CA ARG A 120 16.43 25.53 -19.47
C ARG A 120 16.79 24.48 -18.43
N GLY A 121 18.05 24.47 -18.01
CA GLY A 121 18.56 23.55 -16.99
C GLY A 121 17.81 23.69 -15.65
N ASP A 122 17.36 24.90 -15.31
CA ASP A 122 16.53 25.16 -14.14
C ASP A 122 15.23 24.33 -14.13
N LEU A 123 14.60 24.18 -15.30
CA LEU A 123 13.38 23.40 -15.48
C LEU A 123 13.70 21.91 -15.54
N ALA A 124 14.82 21.52 -16.15
CA ALA A 124 15.29 20.14 -16.20
C ALA A 124 15.57 19.57 -14.80
N ASP A 125 16.24 20.35 -13.94
CA ASP A 125 16.58 19.95 -12.57
C ASP A 125 15.31 19.78 -11.72
N LEU A 126 14.39 20.75 -11.79
CA LEU A 126 13.10 20.63 -11.11
C LEU A 126 12.28 19.44 -11.64
N TYR A 127 12.37 19.16 -12.94
CA TYR A 127 11.71 18.02 -13.55
C TYR A 127 12.28 16.70 -13.00
N ALA A 128 13.60 16.56 -12.90
CA ALA A 128 14.24 15.40 -12.31
C ALA A 128 13.83 15.21 -10.83
N GLU A 129 13.82 16.30 -10.06
CA GLU A 129 13.37 16.30 -8.67
C GLU A 129 11.91 15.86 -8.56
N ALA A 130 11.01 16.41 -9.38
CA ALA A 130 9.59 16.07 -9.40
C ALA A 130 9.33 14.63 -9.86
N GLN A 131 10.08 14.14 -10.85
CA GLN A 131 10.00 12.74 -11.30
C GLN A 131 10.34 11.78 -10.14
N SER A 132 11.39 12.06 -9.38
CA SER A 132 11.76 11.23 -8.22
C SER A 132 10.73 11.35 -7.08
N ASN A 133 10.42 12.57 -6.67
CA ASN A 133 9.67 12.83 -5.44
C ASN A 133 8.17 12.62 -5.60
N LEU A 134 7.60 12.98 -6.75
CA LEU A 134 6.15 12.94 -7.00
C LEU A 134 5.74 11.70 -7.80
N HIS A 135 6.38 11.44 -8.93
CA HIS A 135 5.99 10.30 -9.79
C HIS A 135 6.40 8.95 -9.17
N HIS A 136 7.67 8.79 -8.78
CA HIS A 136 8.12 7.54 -8.16
C HIS A 136 7.72 7.43 -6.68
N SER A 137 8.17 8.36 -5.85
CA SER A 137 7.93 8.28 -4.41
C SER A 137 6.46 8.54 -4.03
N GLY A 138 5.85 9.58 -4.59
CA GLY A 138 4.48 9.98 -4.26
C GLY A 138 3.41 9.07 -4.86
N TYR A 139 3.49 8.83 -6.18
CA TYR A 139 2.47 8.06 -6.89
C TYR A 139 2.67 6.55 -6.76
N TYR A 140 3.78 6.00 -7.26
CA TYR A 140 4.00 4.55 -7.24
C TYR A 140 4.19 3.99 -5.82
N ASN A 141 4.98 4.67 -4.98
CA ASN A 141 5.28 4.19 -3.63
C ASN A 141 4.31 4.74 -2.56
N GLN A 142 3.33 5.57 -2.93
CA GLN A 142 2.32 6.16 -2.04
C GLN A 142 2.90 6.85 -0.80
N ARG A 143 4.12 7.39 -0.90
CA ARG A 143 4.77 8.11 0.21
C ARG A 143 4.26 9.54 0.22
N LEU A 144 3.68 9.93 1.34
CA LEU A 144 3.25 11.29 1.60
C LEU A 144 4.07 11.85 2.75
N GLY A 145 4.83 12.90 2.46
CA GLY A 145 5.70 13.54 3.44
C GLY A 145 6.13 14.91 2.98
N ASP A 146 7.02 15.53 3.75
CA ASP A 146 7.41 16.92 3.52
C ASP A 146 8.20 17.10 2.21
N ILE A 147 8.92 16.06 1.75
CA ILE A 147 9.58 16.06 0.45
C ILE A 147 8.57 16.25 -0.69
N GLN A 148 7.44 15.51 -0.67
CA GLN A 148 6.38 15.67 -1.67
C GLN A 148 5.78 17.08 -1.60
N LYS A 149 5.44 17.56 -0.39
CA LYS A 149 4.87 18.90 -0.20
C LYS A 149 5.79 20.01 -0.72
N MET A 150 7.06 19.98 -0.35
CA MET A 150 8.07 20.95 -0.80
C MET A 150 8.23 20.92 -2.33
N THR A 151 8.26 19.73 -2.92
CA THR A 151 8.36 19.58 -4.38
C THR A 151 7.11 20.14 -5.06
N ILE A 152 5.90 19.88 -4.54
CA ILE A 152 4.66 20.49 -5.04
C ILE A 152 4.74 22.01 -5.02
N THR A 153 5.20 22.61 -3.91
CA THR A 153 5.36 24.07 -3.82
C THR A 153 6.37 24.62 -4.82
N LYS A 154 7.48 23.90 -5.08
CA LYS A 154 8.46 24.29 -6.11
C LYS A 154 7.84 24.25 -7.52
N VAL A 155 7.11 23.18 -7.84
CA VAL A 155 6.42 23.02 -9.13
C VAL A 155 5.37 24.10 -9.34
N GLU A 156 4.52 24.34 -8.34
CA GLU A 156 3.49 25.39 -8.39
C GLU A 156 4.12 26.76 -8.67
N ARG A 157 5.19 27.10 -7.96
CA ARG A 157 5.91 28.36 -8.15
C ARG A 157 6.46 28.48 -9.57
N LYS A 158 7.15 27.44 -10.05
CA LYS A 158 7.74 27.44 -11.40
C LYS A 158 6.68 27.57 -12.49
N ILE A 159 5.54 26.87 -12.36
CA ILE A 159 4.42 27.02 -13.31
C ILE A 159 3.90 28.47 -13.33
N LYS A 160 3.74 29.10 -12.16
CA LYS A 160 3.29 30.50 -12.07
C LYS A 160 4.30 31.48 -12.63
N GLU A 161 5.59 31.20 -12.51
CA GLU A 161 6.68 32.00 -13.10
C GLU A 161 6.65 31.89 -14.63
N GLU A 162 6.64 30.67 -15.17
CA GLU A 162 6.67 30.43 -16.63
C GLU A 162 5.42 30.96 -17.33
N ARG A 163 4.24 30.85 -16.72
CA ARG A 163 3.00 31.36 -17.31
C ARG A 163 3.03 32.87 -17.60
N LYS A 164 3.93 33.63 -16.96
CA LYS A 164 4.07 35.07 -17.21
C LYS A 164 4.92 35.38 -18.45
N ILE A 165 5.67 34.40 -18.94
CA ILE A 165 6.68 34.57 -20.02
C ILE A 165 6.46 33.63 -21.22
N LEU A 166 5.53 32.67 -21.08
CA LEU A 166 4.94 31.89 -22.17
C LEU A 166 3.78 32.67 -22.80
#